data_AF-V4C0L9-F1
#
_entry.id   AF-V4C0L9-F1
#
_cell.length_a   1.000
_cell.length_b   1.000
_cell.length_c   1.000
_cell.angle_alpha   90.00
_cell.angle_beta   90.00
_cell.angle_gamma   90.00
#
_symmetry.space_group_name_H-M   'P 1'
#
loop_
_entity.id
_entity.type
_entity.pdbx_description
1 polymer ?
#
loop_
_entity_poly.entity_id
_entity_poly.type
_entity_poly.pdbx_seq_one_letter_code
_entity_poly.pdbx_strand_id
1 'polypeptide(L)'
;CFPVYVGGSVNEKGFGSSVNQRICDSLRCTSCDFKVTIFPDYEWHSKTDYLFLRNNAPDFRKLKSNLKKVNGKVNAYNCQCSWRSFNDLTELKDSKLKWVCGKHS
;
A
#
# COMPACT_ATOMS: atom_id res chain seq x y z
N CYS A 1 7.72 -11.83 4.67
CA CYS A 1 8.62 -10.69 4.95
C CYS A 1 8.68 -10.46 6.44
N PHE A 2 9.89 -10.31 6.98
CA PHE A 2 10.07 -9.84 8.34
C PHE A 2 11.42 -9.07 8.45
N PRO A 3 11.39 -7.77 8.78
CA PRO A 3 10.20 -6.93 8.95
C PRO A 3 9.51 -6.66 7.59
N VAL A 4 8.33 -6.02 7.64
CA VAL A 4 7.56 -5.66 6.44
C VAL A 4 7.98 -4.25 6.01
N TYR A 5 8.32 -4.08 4.73
CA TYR A 5 8.64 -2.77 4.16
C TYR A 5 7.57 -2.33 3.15
N VAL A 6 7.33 -1.02 3.14
CA VAL A 6 6.50 -0.27 2.19
C VAL A 6 7.33 0.89 1.63
N GLY A 7 7.03 1.39 0.44
CA GLY A 7 7.85 2.46 -0.14
C GLY A 7 7.31 2.98 -1.47
N GLY A 8 8.11 3.80 -2.14
CA GLY A 8 7.80 4.45 -3.42
C GLY A 8 7.95 3.56 -4.64
N SER A 9 7.56 4.08 -5.80
CA SER A 9 7.55 3.33 -7.07
C SER A 9 8.93 2.91 -7.58
N VAL A 10 9.98 3.59 -7.11
CA VAL A 10 11.38 3.31 -7.46
C VAL A 10 11.98 2.13 -6.70
N ASN A 11 11.37 1.69 -5.60
CA ASN A 11 11.93 0.60 -4.81
C ASN A 11 11.50 -0.78 -5.35
N GLU A 12 12.39 -1.75 -5.24
CA GLU A 12 12.11 -3.13 -5.64
C GLU A 12 10.99 -3.76 -4.80
N LYS A 13 10.16 -4.56 -5.46
CA LYS A 13 9.06 -5.31 -4.85
C LYS A 13 9.43 -6.79 -4.64
N GLY A 14 8.80 -7.42 -3.66
CA GLY A 14 8.87 -8.86 -3.42
C GLY A 14 9.16 -9.20 -1.96
N PHE A 15 9.87 -10.31 -1.75
CA PHE A 15 10.23 -10.77 -0.41
C PHE A 15 11.28 -9.84 0.24
N GLY A 16 10.86 -9.11 1.27
CA GLY A 16 11.70 -8.29 2.11
C GLY A 16 12.15 -9.00 3.40
N SER A 17 13.42 -8.82 3.76
CA SER A 17 14.04 -9.24 5.02
C SER A 17 14.92 -8.12 5.57
N SER A 18 15.42 -8.27 6.81
CA SER A 18 16.36 -7.29 7.40
C SER A 18 17.63 -7.08 6.57
N VAL A 19 18.04 -8.08 5.79
CA VAL A 19 19.24 -8.04 4.93
C VAL A 19 18.91 -7.53 3.53
N ASN A 20 17.72 -7.85 3.01
CA ASN A 20 17.27 -7.44 1.68
C ASN A 20 15.96 -6.65 1.79
N GLN A 21 16.07 -5.33 1.85
CA GLN A 21 14.93 -4.46 2.07
C GLN A 21 14.17 -4.23 0.75
N ARG A 22 13.00 -4.86 0.64
CA ARG A 22 12.11 -4.78 -0.53
C ARG A 22 10.67 -4.51 -0.11
N ILE A 23 9.94 -3.77 -0.93
CA ILE A 23 8.52 -3.52 -0.72
C ILE A 23 7.77 -4.86 -0.79
N CYS A 24 6.98 -5.18 0.23
CA CYS A 24 6.11 -6.35 0.22
C CYS A 24 4.97 -6.16 -0.80
N ASP A 25 4.90 -6.99 -1.84
CA ASP A 25 3.80 -6.96 -2.83
C ASP A 25 2.62 -7.88 -2.48
N SER A 26 2.82 -8.72 -1.47
CA SER A 26 1.84 -9.68 -0.97
C SER A 26 1.25 -9.23 0.37
N LEU A 27 0.98 -7.93 0.52
CA LEU A 27 0.41 -7.35 1.73
C LEU A 27 -1.08 -7.72 1.91
N ARG A 28 -1.48 -8.03 3.15
CA ARG A 28 -2.86 -8.29 3.56
C ARG A 28 -3.21 -7.47 4.78
N CYS A 29 -4.41 -6.91 4.82
CA CYS A 29 -4.91 -6.21 5.99
C CYS A 29 -5.62 -7.18 6.93
N THR A 30 -5.20 -7.27 8.19
CA THR A 30 -5.85 -8.16 9.17
C THR A 30 -7.15 -7.60 9.74
N SER A 31 -7.46 -6.32 9.54
CA SER A 31 -8.73 -5.72 10.01
C SER A 31 -9.92 -6.00 9.09
N CYS A 32 -9.72 -5.90 7.76
CA CYS A 32 -10.78 -6.17 6.78
C CYS A 32 -10.58 -7.49 6.04
N ASP A 33 -9.43 -8.14 6.21
CA ASP A 33 -9.02 -9.38 5.54
C ASP A 33 -8.80 -9.26 4.02
N PHE A 34 -8.81 -8.04 3.47
CA PHE A 34 -8.52 -7.79 2.05
C PHE A 34 -7.02 -7.68 1.76
N LYS A 35 -6.65 -8.05 0.54
CA LYS A 35 -5.33 -7.75 -0.03
C LYS A 35 -5.13 -6.23 -0.11
N VAL A 36 -3.94 -5.77 0.25
CA VAL A 36 -3.55 -4.37 0.05
C VAL A 36 -3.11 -4.20 -1.40
N THR A 37 -3.76 -3.30 -2.12
CA THR A 37 -3.42 -2.97 -3.51
C THR A 37 -2.39 -1.86 -3.53
N ILE A 38 -1.47 -1.92 -4.50
CA ILE A 38 -0.41 -0.93 -4.71
C ILE A 38 -0.66 -0.28 -6.07
N PHE A 39 -0.75 1.05 -6.09
CA PHE A 39 -0.86 1.86 -7.29
C PHE A 39 0.45 2.63 -7.49
N PRO A 40 1.30 2.21 -8.44
CA PRO A 40 2.58 2.87 -8.69
C PRO A 40 2.43 4.23 -9.33
N ASP A 41 3.26 5.19 -8.92
CA ASP A 41 3.24 6.57 -9.39
C ASP A 41 1.91 7.30 -9.11
N TYR A 42 1.27 6.91 -8.01
CA TYR A 42 0.05 7.55 -7.54
C TYR A 42 0.16 7.92 -6.07
N GLU A 43 -0.57 8.96 -5.71
CA GLU A 43 -0.76 9.43 -4.35
C GLU A 43 -2.25 9.59 -4.07
N TRP A 44 -2.71 9.20 -2.88
CA TRP A 44 -4.07 9.47 -2.45
C TRP A 44 -4.30 10.97 -2.25
N HIS A 45 -5.42 11.48 -2.78
CA HIS A 45 -5.88 12.82 -2.44
C HIS A 45 -6.17 12.95 -0.94
N SER A 46 -5.88 14.11 -0.36
CA SER A 46 -6.17 14.43 1.04
C SER A 46 -7.67 14.38 1.40
N LYS A 47 -8.54 14.49 0.39
CA LYS A 47 -10.00 14.38 0.52
C LYS A 47 -10.51 12.93 0.48
N THR A 48 -9.65 11.95 0.29
CA THR A 48 -10.05 10.53 0.30
C THR A 48 -10.62 10.19 1.66
N ASP A 49 -11.80 9.60 1.69
CA ASP A 49 -12.46 9.19 2.93
C ASP A 49 -12.63 7.67 3.02
N TYR A 50 -12.97 7.22 4.22
CA TYR A 50 -13.14 5.81 4.55
C TYR A 50 -14.28 5.14 3.77
N LEU A 51 -15.43 5.81 3.61
CA LEU A 51 -16.60 5.23 2.93
C LEU A 51 -16.32 5.05 1.44
N PHE A 52 -15.60 5.98 0.83
CA PHE A 52 -15.16 5.86 -0.56
C PHE A 52 -14.34 4.57 -0.77
N LEU A 53 -13.34 4.30 0.08
CA LEU A 53 -12.52 3.11 -0.07
C LEU A 53 -13.28 1.82 0.24
N ARG A 54 -14.13 1.83 1.26
CA ARG A 54 -14.94 0.66 1.62
C ARG A 54 -15.84 0.22 0.47
N ASN A 55 -16.40 1.17 -0.28
CA ASN A 55 -17.33 0.88 -1.37
C ASN A 55 -16.64 0.62 -2.71
N ASN A 56 -15.42 1.11 -2.91
CA ASN A 56 -14.77 1.09 -4.23
C ASN A 56 -13.52 0.21 -4.29
N ALA A 57 -12.82 -0.08 -3.19
CA ALA A 57 -11.64 -0.93 -3.24
C ALA A 57 -11.99 -2.41 -3.44
N PRO A 58 -11.25 -3.14 -4.32
CA PRO A 58 -9.99 -2.77 -4.96
C PRO A 58 -10.12 -2.25 -6.42
N ASP A 59 -11.30 -1.79 -6.86
CA ASP A 59 -11.55 -1.40 -8.25
C ASP A 59 -10.81 -0.10 -8.64
N PHE A 60 -9.69 -0.24 -9.35
CA PHE A 60 -8.89 0.89 -9.79
C PHE A 60 -9.68 1.93 -10.60
N ARG A 61 -10.65 1.51 -11.43
CA ARG A 61 -11.41 2.45 -12.26
C ARG A 61 -12.22 3.41 -11.40
N LYS A 62 -12.80 2.90 -10.32
CA LYS A 62 -13.54 3.70 -9.33
C LYS A 62 -12.60 4.51 -8.44
N LEU A 63 -11.46 3.93 -8.04
CA LEU A 63 -10.49 4.59 -7.15
C LEU A 63 -9.72 5.72 -7.83
N LYS A 64 -9.58 5.69 -9.17
CA LYS A 64 -8.79 6.65 -9.95
C LYS A 64 -9.19 8.10 -9.71
N SER A 65 -10.46 8.41 -9.41
CA SER A 65 -10.90 9.79 -9.12
C SER A 65 -10.22 10.40 -7.90
N ASN A 66 -9.76 9.56 -6.97
CA ASN A 66 -9.12 9.99 -5.72
C ASN A 66 -7.61 9.75 -5.73
N LEU A 67 -7.05 9.33 -6.86
CA LEU A 67 -5.62 9.13 -7.07
C LEU A 67 -5.05 10.25 -7.92
N LYS A 68 -4.04 10.93 -7.41
CA LYS A 68 -3.24 11.91 -8.14
C LYS A 68 -2.02 11.21 -8.73
N LYS A 69 -1.80 11.32 -10.04
CA LYS A 69 -0.60 10.78 -10.69
C LYS A 69 0.62 11.61 -10.29
N VAL A 70 1.64 10.96 -9.74
CA VAL A 70 2.90 11.55 -9.29
C VAL A 70 4.05 10.65 -9.77
N ASN A 71 4.60 10.98 -10.93
CA ASN A 71 5.58 10.14 -11.63
C ASN A 71 6.88 9.97 -10.82
N GLY A 72 7.32 8.71 -10.68
CA GLY A 72 8.69 8.32 -10.33
C GLY A 72 9.06 8.43 -8.85
N LYS A 73 8.10 8.51 -7.93
CA LYS A 73 8.39 8.69 -6.50
C LYS A 73 7.47 7.94 -5.55
N VAL A 74 6.16 7.96 -5.79
CA VAL A 74 5.18 7.58 -4.78
C VAL A 74 4.44 6.30 -5.18
N ASN A 75 4.18 5.43 -4.22
CA ASN A 75 3.15 4.39 -4.35
C ASN A 75 1.97 4.73 -3.42
N ALA A 76 0.76 4.62 -3.95
CA ALA A 76 -0.46 4.66 -3.16
C ALA A 76 -0.88 3.22 -2.80
N TYR A 77 -1.18 3.00 -1.52
CA TYR A 77 -1.57 1.71 -0.97
C TYR A 77 -2.97 1.81 -0.39
N ASN A 78 -3.80 0.79 -0.57
CA ASN A 78 -5.05 0.67 0.17
C ASN A 78 -5.51 -0.76 0.37
N CYS A 79 -6.29 -0.93 1.43
CA CYS A 79 -7.31 -1.97 1.53
C CYS A 79 -8.69 -1.30 1.62
N GLN A 80 -9.74 -2.03 1.97
CA GLN A 80 -11.07 -1.44 2.15
C GLN A 80 -11.20 -0.53 3.38
N CYS A 81 -10.32 -0.66 4.38
CA CYS A 81 -10.45 0.09 5.64
C CYS A 81 -9.36 1.13 5.88
N SER A 82 -8.28 1.14 5.09
CA SER A 82 -7.12 2.00 5.33
C SER A 82 -6.39 2.27 4.03
N TRP A 83 -5.71 3.41 3.97
CA TRP A 83 -4.90 3.82 2.83
C TRP A 83 -3.73 4.67 3.27
N ARG A 84 -2.66 4.65 2.46
CA ARG A 84 -1.53 5.56 2.65
C ARG A 84 -0.70 5.65 1.38
N SER A 85 -0.01 6.77 1.22
CA SER A 85 1.01 6.96 0.18
C SER A 85 2.39 6.89 0.82
N PHE A 86 3.35 6.24 0.16
CA PHE A 86 4.73 6.19 0.62
C PHE A 86 5.67 6.61 -0.51
N ASN A 87 6.67 7.41 -0.15
CA ASN A 87 7.73 7.87 -1.03
C ASN A 87 9.00 7.06 -0.83
N ASP A 88 9.48 6.99 0.42
CA ASP A 88 10.74 6.35 0.75
C ASP A 88 10.51 4.95 1.32
N LEU A 89 11.48 4.06 1.13
CA LEU A 89 11.43 2.72 1.69
C LEU A 89 11.41 2.81 3.22
N THR A 90 10.34 2.30 3.81
CA THR A 90 10.01 2.47 5.22
C THR A 90 9.59 1.13 5.80
N GLU A 91 10.13 0.79 6.96
CA GLU A 91 9.65 -0.35 7.75
C GLU A 91 8.25 -0.03 8.30
N LEU A 92 7.28 -0.92 8.07
CA LEU A 92 5.91 -0.73 8.49
C LEU A 92 5.77 -0.96 10.01
N LYS A 93 5.97 0.10 10.79
CA LYS A 93 5.81 0.11 12.26
C LYS A 93 4.52 0.76 12.74
N ASP A 94 3.74 1.36 11.84
CA ASP A 94 2.51 2.06 12.22
C ASP A 94 1.45 1.08 12.73
N SER A 95 1.18 1.13 14.03
CA SER A 95 0.20 0.27 14.69
C SER A 95 -1.24 0.48 14.23
N LYS A 96 -1.55 1.60 13.56
CA LYS A 96 -2.85 1.88 12.94
C LYS A 96 -3.03 1.13 11.63
N LEU A 97 -1.94 0.86 10.91
CA LEU A 97 -1.97 0.06 9.70
C LEU A 97 -1.79 -1.41 10.05
N LYS A 98 -2.91 -2.13 10.12
CA LYS A 98 -2.94 -3.57 10.35
C LYS A 98 -2.57 -4.36 9.10
N TRP A 99 -1.53 -3.94 8.37
CA TRP A 99 -1.06 -4.62 7.17
C TRP A 99 0.12 -5.52 7.51
N VAL A 100 0.06 -6.75 7.02
CA VAL A 100 1.08 -7.77 7.23
C VAL A 100 1.44 -8.43 5.90
N CYS A 101 2.57 -9.12 5.85
CA CYS A 101 2.86 -9.99 4.72
C CYS A 101 1.91 -11.19 4.73
N GLY A 102 1.10 -11.35 3.69
CA GLY A 102 0.11 -12.41 3.54
C GLY A 102 0.65 -13.74 3.01
N LYS A 103 1.99 -13.93 2.99
CA LYS A 103 2.79 -15.02 2.38
C LYS A 103 3.38 -14.66 1.00
N HIS A 104 4.66 -14.95 0.82
CA HIS A 104 5.30 -15.08 -0.50
C HIS A 104 5.56 -16.58 -0.72
N SER A 105 5.50 -17.03 -1.97
CA SER A 105 5.85 -18.42 -2.33
C SER A 105 7.34 -18.54 -2.60
#